data_AF-A0A970AWX7-F1
#
_entry.id   AF-A0A970AWX7-F1
#
_cell.length_a   1.000
_cell.length_b   1.000
_cell.length_c   1.000
_cell.angle_alpha   90.00
_cell.angle_beta   90.00
_cell.angle_gamma   90.00
#
_symmetry.space_group_name_H-M   'P 1'
#
loop_
_entity.id
_entity.type
_entity.pdbx_description
1 polymer ?
#
loop_
_entity_poly.entity_id
_entity_poly.type
_entity_poly.pdbx_seq_one_letter_code
_entity_poly.pdbx_strand_id
1 'polypeptide(L)'
;MQEFPVVLKDWRRTRRLSQLQLSVEAGVSARHLAFLETGRARPSRGMVLRLAEVLGLPRAEANGMLGAAGFSAQFPVLGLDAAGMAEVRRAMDWTIQRHAPYPAIIMDRLWRIVALNGPAQRIFGPAGFAEGASLLAALADLPGSAGPDSRTWPRQVGPHHTLMRLRAESARAGGL
;
A
#
# COMPACT_ATOMS: atom_id res chain seq x y z
N MET A 1 -7.86 -0.95 23.16
CA MET A 1 -8.67 -2.08 22.63
C MET A 1 -7.68 -3.03 21.96
N GLN A 2 -7.59 -4.29 22.39
CA GLN A 2 -6.58 -5.24 21.85
C GLN A 2 -7.10 -5.83 20.53
N GLU A 3 -6.90 -5.11 19.44
CA GLU A 3 -7.32 -5.52 18.08
C GLU A 3 -6.34 -6.50 17.42
N PHE A 4 -5.20 -6.78 18.07
CA PHE A 4 -4.17 -7.69 17.56
C PHE A 4 -4.70 -9.04 17.04
N PRO A 5 -5.62 -9.76 17.73
CA PRO A 5 -6.13 -11.04 17.24
C PRO A 5 -6.84 -10.92 15.88
N VAL A 6 -7.56 -9.80 15.65
CA VAL A 6 -8.26 -9.51 14.40
C VAL A 6 -7.24 -9.24 13.30
N VAL A 7 -6.31 -8.31 13.55
CA VAL A 7 -5.24 -7.95 12.61
C VAL A 7 -4.41 -9.17 12.19
N LEU A 8 -4.00 -10.00 13.15
CA LEU A 8 -3.24 -11.23 12.88
C LEU A 8 -4.02 -12.20 11.98
N LYS A 9 -5.31 -12.41 12.28
CA LYS A 9 -6.17 -13.32 11.53
C LYS A 9 -6.43 -12.83 10.11
N ASP A 10 -6.62 -11.53 9.94
CA ASP A 10 -6.85 -10.91 8.63
C ASP A 10 -5.61 -11.02 7.75
N TRP A 11 -4.43 -10.64 8.27
CA TRP A 11 -3.18 -10.79 7.55
C TRP A 11 -2.88 -12.25 7.17
N ARG A 12 -3.09 -13.19 8.10
CA ARG A 12 -2.92 -14.61 7.81
C ARG A 12 -3.83 -15.08 6.68
N ARG A 13 -5.10 -14.65 6.68
CA ARG A 13 -6.08 -14.98 5.62
C ARG A 13 -5.71 -14.35 4.29
N THR A 14 -5.27 -13.10 4.28
CA THR A 14 -4.78 -12.41 3.07
C THR A 14 -3.58 -13.15 2.47
N ARG A 15 -2.68 -13.68 3.30
CA ARG A 15 -1.57 -14.54 2.89
C ARG A 15 -1.95 -16.00 2.61
N ARG A 16 -3.22 -16.36 2.82
CA ARG A 16 -3.76 -17.73 2.64
C ARG A 16 -3.01 -18.80 3.42
N LEU A 17 -2.44 -18.44 4.58
CA LEU A 17 -1.77 -19.38 5.46
C LEU A 17 -2.78 -20.01 6.43
N SER A 18 -2.65 -21.31 6.68
CA SER A 18 -3.31 -21.95 7.83
C SER A 18 -2.61 -21.56 9.13
N GLN A 19 -3.30 -21.72 10.28
CA GLN A 19 -2.65 -21.55 11.59
C GLN A 19 -1.45 -22.48 11.75
N LEU A 20 -1.55 -23.72 11.25
CA LEU A 20 -0.43 -24.66 11.32
C LEU A 20 0.77 -24.15 10.53
N GLN A 21 0.59 -23.73 9.27
CA GLN A 21 1.67 -23.20 8.43
C GLN A 21 2.34 -21.98 9.07
N LEU A 22 1.56 -20.98 9.50
CA LEU A 22 2.11 -19.80 10.16
C LEU A 22 2.86 -20.16 11.44
N SER A 23 2.36 -21.13 12.22
CA SER A 23 3.03 -21.56 13.45
C SER A 23 4.38 -22.22 13.17
N VAL A 24 4.47 -23.04 12.12
CA VAL A 24 5.72 -23.69 11.69
C VAL A 24 6.73 -22.66 11.21
N GLU A 25 6.32 -21.76 10.31
CA GLU A 25 7.20 -20.72 9.77
C GLU A 25 7.67 -19.73 10.85
N ALA A 26 6.81 -19.38 11.81
CA ALA A 26 7.19 -18.56 12.95
C ALA A 26 7.98 -19.31 14.03
N GLY A 27 8.06 -20.64 13.98
CA GLY A 27 8.72 -21.44 15.02
C GLY A 27 8.01 -21.37 16.37
N VAL A 28 6.67 -21.37 16.36
CA VAL A 28 5.82 -21.36 17.57
C VAL A 28 4.84 -22.53 17.53
N SER A 29 4.29 -22.92 18.69
CA SER A 29 3.27 -23.97 18.69
C SER A 29 1.97 -23.49 18.05
N ALA A 30 1.31 -24.36 17.28
CA ALA A 30 -0.02 -24.09 16.71
C ALA A 30 -1.04 -23.69 17.79
N ARG A 31 -0.94 -24.29 18.99
CA ARG A 31 -1.76 -23.92 20.15
C ARG A 31 -1.54 -22.48 20.58
N HIS A 32 -0.27 -22.04 20.67
CA HIS A 32 0.04 -20.66 21.04
C HIS A 32 -0.47 -19.68 19.98
N LEU A 33 -0.28 -19.98 18.70
CA LEU A 33 -0.82 -19.15 17.62
C LEU A 33 -2.36 -19.06 17.68
N ALA A 34 -3.05 -20.16 17.94
CA ALA A 34 -4.51 -20.15 18.12
C ALA A 34 -4.94 -19.29 19.32
N PHE A 35 -4.16 -19.28 20.42
CA PHE A 35 -4.43 -18.42 21.56
C PHE A 35 -4.21 -16.93 21.25
N LEU A 36 -3.20 -16.60 20.45
CA LEU A 36 -2.98 -15.25 19.95
C LEU A 36 -4.15 -14.79 19.07
N GLU A 37 -4.62 -15.61 18.14
CA GLU A 37 -5.77 -15.28 17.27
C GLU A 37 -7.14 -15.24 17.99
N THR A 38 -7.22 -15.79 19.20
CA THR A 38 -8.43 -15.74 20.04
C THR A 38 -8.32 -14.75 21.20
N GLY A 39 -7.20 -14.02 21.32
CA GLY A 39 -6.95 -13.09 22.42
C GLY A 39 -6.73 -13.75 23.79
N ARG A 40 -6.60 -15.07 23.85
CA ARG A 40 -6.35 -15.84 25.08
C ARG A 40 -4.90 -15.72 25.57
N ALA A 41 -4.00 -15.28 24.72
CA ALA A 41 -2.61 -14.99 25.07
C ALA A 41 -2.24 -13.57 24.59
N ARG A 42 -1.38 -12.90 25.35
CA ARG A 42 -0.79 -11.61 24.94
C ARG A 42 0.55 -11.86 24.23
N PRO A 43 0.78 -11.31 23.03
CA PRO A 43 2.07 -11.45 22.36
C PRO A 43 3.12 -10.58 23.07
N SER A 44 4.37 -11.03 23.06
CA SER A 44 5.50 -10.12 23.33
C SER A 44 5.78 -9.26 22.10
N ARG A 45 6.51 -8.15 22.28
CA ARG A 45 6.94 -7.31 21.16
C ARG A 45 7.72 -8.12 20.10
N GLY A 46 8.61 -9.01 20.54
CA GLY A 46 9.36 -9.89 19.64
C GLY A 46 8.46 -10.88 18.89
N MET A 47 7.40 -11.38 19.53
CA MET A 47 6.42 -12.25 18.87
C MET A 47 5.67 -11.52 17.75
N VAL A 48 5.24 -10.28 18.01
CA VAL A 48 4.57 -9.46 16.98
C VAL A 48 5.47 -9.26 15.76
N LEU A 49 6.74 -8.90 15.98
CA LEU A 49 7.69 -8.66 14.91
C LEU A 49 8.01 -9.92 14.09
N ARG A 50 8.19 -11.04 14.77
CA ARG A 50 8.39 -12.35 14.13
C ARG A 50 7.19 -12.73 13.26
N LEU A 51 5.96 -12.59 13.77
CA LEU A 51 4.75 -12.87 13.00
C LEU A 51 4.63 -11.91 11.81
N ALA A 52 4.91 -10.62 12.00
CA ALA A 52 4.90 -9.63 10.93
C ALA A 52 5.93 -9.95 9.83
N GLU A 53 7.12 -10.42 10.20
CA GLU A 53 8.17 -10.83 9.27
C GLU A 53 7.74 -12.06 8.44
N VAL A 54 7.25 -13.12 9.10
CA VAL A 54 6.79 -14.34 8.42
C VAL A 54 5.61 -14.06 7.49
N LEU A 55 4.68 -13.22 7.93
CA LEU A 55 3.55 -12.78 7.10
C LEU A 55 3.96 -11.77 6.02
N GLY A 56 5.24 -11.38 5.95
CA GLY A 56 5.77 -10.44 4.96
C GLY A 56 5.10 -9.07 5.01
N LEU A 57 4.80 -8.56 6.20
CA LEU A 57 4.12 -7.26 6.35
C LEU A 57 5.04 -6.12 5.89
N PRO A 58 4.50 -5.15 5.12
CA PRO A 58 5.16 -3.86 4.97
C PRO A 58 5.40 -3.21 6.34
N ARG A 59 6.48 -2.42 6.47
CA ARG A 59 6.88 -1.78 7.73
C ARG A 59 5.76 -0.98 8.41
N ALA A 60 4.93 -0.29 7.62
CA ALA A 60 3.78 0.46 8.13
C ALA A 60 2.75 -0.46 8.78
N GLU A 61 2.46 -1.60 8.17
CA GLU A 61 1.51 -2.60 8.67
C GLU A 61 2.07 -3.34 9.88
N ALA A 62 3.39 -3.61 9.91
CA ALA A 62 4.06 -4.14 11.08
C ALA A 62 3.96 -3.17 12.29
N ASN A 63 4.09 -1.86 12.06
CA ASN A 63 3.82 -0.86 13.09
C ASN A 63 2.36 -0.84 13.54
N GLY A 64 1.41 -0.98 12.59
CA GLY A 64 -0.01 -1.11 12.92
C GLY A 64 -0.28 -2.32 13.81
N MET A 65 0.32 -3.47 13.48
CA MET A 65 0.22 -4.69 14.28
C MET A 65 0.86 -4.54 15.67
N LEU A 66 1.98 -3.83 15.78
CA LEU A 66 2.57 -3.45 17.08
C LEU A 66 1.62 -2.58 17.91
N GLY A 67 1.02 -1.56 17.29
CA GLY A 67 0.04 -0.69 17.92
C GLY A 67 -1.19 -1.46 18.42
N ALA A 68 -1.71 -2.38 17.60
CA ALA A 68 -2.84 -3.24 17.95
C ALA A 68 -2.55 -4.18 19.14
N ALA A 69 -1.27 -4.51 19.36
CA ALA A 69 -0.78 -5.27 20.51
C ALA A 69 -0.43 -4.38 21.73
N GLY A 70 -0.51 -3.05 21.60
CA GLY A 70 -0.20 -2.08 22.67
C GLY A 70 1.26 -1.65 22.74
N PHE A 71 2.04 -1.85 21.67
CA PHE A 71 3.44 -1.45 21.58
C PHE A 71 3.63 -0.21 20.69
N SER A 72 4.75 0.49 20.87
CA SER A 72 5.15 1.59 19.99
C SER A 72 5.65 1.08 18.64
N ALA A 73 5.47 1.89 17.60
CA ALA A 73 6.02 1.65 16.27
C ALA A 73 7.54 1.41 16.32
N GLN A 74 8.03 0.46 15.52
CA GLN A 74 9.47 0.19 15.39
C GLN A 74 10.08 0.91 14.19
N PHE A 75 9.33 0.99 13.09
CA PHE A 75 9.86 1.48 11.82
C PHE A 75 9.43 2.93 11.61
N PRO A 76 10.34 3.92 11.64
CA PRO A 76 9.97 5.29 11.38
C PRO A 76 9.46 5.45 9.95
N VAL A 77 8.34 6.17 9.79
CA VAL A 77 7.83 6.61 8.49
C VAL A 77 8.27 8.06 8.31
N LEU A 78 9.20 8.29 7.38
CA LEU A 78 9.62 9.64 7.03
C LEU A 78 8.69 10.18 5.94
N GLY A 79 8.10 11.35 6.20
CA GLY A 79 7.42 12.11 5.18
C GLY A 79 8.37 12.46 4.04
N LEU A 80 7.84 12.58 2.82
CA LEU A 80 8.65 12.98 1.68
C LEU A 80 9.23 14.37 1.84
N ASP A 81 8.68 15.22 2.71
CA ASP A 81 9.15 16.54 3.10
C ASP A 81 10.29 16.53 4.13
N ALA A 82 10.52 15.40 4.82
CA ALA A 82 11.54 15.28 5.85
C ALA A 82 12.93 15.66 5.32
N ALA A 83 13.75 16.29 6.17
CA ALA A 83 15.12 16.70 5.82
C ALA A 83 15.95 15.52 5.30
N GLY A 84 15.81 14.33 5.91
CA GLY A 84 16.50 13.11 5.48
C GLY A 84 16.08 12.55 4.11
N MET A 85 14.97 13.04 3.52
CA MET A 85 14.49 12.65 2.19
C MET A 85 14.94 13.59 1.06
N ALA A 86 15.78 14.59 1.35
CA ALA A 86 16.16 15.62 0.36
C ALA A 86 16.86 15.05 -0.89
N GLU A 87 17.75 14.07 -0.73
CA GLU A 87 18.42 13.40 -1.87
C GLU A 87 17.43 12.59 -2.71
N VAL A 88 16.50 11.89 -2.04
CA VAL A 88 15.46 11.09 -2.71
C VAL A 88 14.55 12.00 -3.53
N ARG A 89 14.08 13.12 -2.96
CA ARG A 89 13.30 14.13 -3.70
C ARG A 89 14.05 14.64 -4.92
N ARG A 90 15.33 15.01 -4.76
CA ARG A 90 16.16 15.46 -5.90
C ARG A 90 16.26 14.41 -7.00
N ALA A 91 16.45 13.14 -6.65
CA ALA A 91 16.48 12.05 -7.62
C ALA A 91 15.13 11.86 -8.34
N MET A 92 14.02 11.97 -7.60
CA MET A 92 12.67 11.89 -8.14
C MET A 92 12.40 13.03 -9.14
N ASP A 93 12.70 14.27 -8.75
CA ASP A 93 12.54 15.46 -9.59
C ASP A 93 13.40 15.36 -10.85
N TRP A 94 14.65 14.96 -10.72
CA TRP A 94 15.53 14.77 -11.86
C TRP A 94 14.99 13.71 -12.84
N THR A 95 14.50 12.59 -12.31
CA THR A 95 13.99 11.46 -13.10
C THR A 95 12.72 11.84 -13.86
N ILE A 96 11.75 12.45 -13.17
CA ILE A 96 10.45 12.79 -13.79
C ILE A 96 10.60 13.87 -14.87
N GLN A 97 11.52 14.83 -14.68
CA GLN A 97 11.76 15.87 -15.68
C GLN A 97 12.46 15.31 -16.93
N ARG A 98 13.37 14.34 -16.78
CA ARG A 98 14.04 13.69 -17.92
C ARG A 98 13.15 12.77 -18.75
N HIS A 99 11.95 12.45 -18.27
CA HIS A 99 10.97 11.74 -19.09
C HIS A 99 10.38 12.60 -20.22
N ALA A 100 10.57 13.93 -20.22
CA ALA A 100 10.13 14.78 -21.32
C ALA A 100 10.75 14.34 -22.67
N PRO A 101 9.98 14.34 -23.77
CA PRO A 101 8.64 14.91 -23.94
C PRO A 101 7.48 14.01 -23.52
N TYR A 102 7.74 12.83 -22.96
CA TYR A 102 6.68 11.90 -22.54
C TYR A 102 6.07 12.30 -21.19
N PRO A 103 4.73 12.22 -21.03
CA PRO A 103 4.09 12.51 -19.76
C PRO A 103 4.47 11.47 -18.69
N ALA A 104 4.85 11.94 -17.50
CA ALA A 104 5.19 11.11 -16.36
C ALA A 104 4.54 11.63 -15.07
N ILE A 105 4.14 10.70 -14.21
CA ILE A 105 3.49 10.94 -12.91
C ILE A 105 4.18 10.07 -11.87
N ILE A 106 4.52 10.65 -10.72
CA ILE A 106 4.93 9.93 -9.51
C ILE A 106 3.72 9.88 -8.57
N MET A 107 3.48 8.72 -7.95
CA MET A 107 2.39 8.52 -6.99
C MET A 107 2.89 7.78 -5.75
N ASP A 108 2.24 8.01 -4.61
CA ASP A 108 2.50 7.28 -3.37
C ASP A 108 1.70 5.96 -3.28
N ARG A 109 1.86 5.21 -2.19
CA ARG A 109 1.13 3.95 -1.95
C ARG A 109 -0.39 4.15 -1.88
N LEU A 110 -0.85 5.32 -1.49
CA LEU A 110 -2.27 5.67 -1.40
C LEU A 110 -2.81 6.20 -2.73
N TRP A 111 -2.03 6.06 -3.81
CA TRP A 111 -2.39 6.55 -5.13
C TRP A 111 -2.60 8.07 -5.16
N ARG A 112 -1.97 8.82 -4.24
CA ARG A 112 -1.90 10.27 -4.34
C ARG A 112 -0.76 10.66 -5.26
N ILE A 113 -1.03 11.62 -6.14
CA ILE A 113 -0.03 12.15 -7.06
C ILE A 113 0.97 12.97 -6.25
N VAL A 114 2.24 12.61 -6.34
CA VAL A 114 3.36 13.29 -5.67
C VAL A 114 3.95 14.36 -6.58
N ALA A 115 4.08 14.06 -7.88
CA ALA A 115 4.64 14.97 -8.86
C ALA A 115 4.16 14.62 -10.28
N LEU A 116 4.10 15.63 -11.16
CA LEU A 116 3.85 15.47 -12.58
C LEU A 116 4.87 16.29 -13.38
N ASN A 117 5.39 15.76 -14.48
CA ASN A 117 6.22 16.57 -15.39
C ASN A 117 5.37 17.49 -16.28
N GLY A 118 5.99 18.48 -16.92
CA GLY A 118 5.29 19.47 -17.74
C GLY A 118 4.35 18.88 -18.81
N PRO A 119 4.75 17.88 -19.60
CA PRO A 119 3.85 17.19 -20.52
C PRO A 119 2.63 16.55 -19.84
N ALA A 120 2.82 15.87 -18.70
CA ALA A 120 1.70 15.27 -17.95
C ALA A 120 0.73 16.33 -17.41
N GLN A 121 1.24 17.46 -16.90
CA GLN A 121 0.39 18.57 -16.43
C GLN A 121 -0.48 19.14 -17.56
N ARG A 122 0.09 19.32 -18.77
CA ARG A 122 -0.68 19.84 -19.91
C ARG A 122 -1.77 18.88 -20.41
N ILE A 123 -1.51 17.57 -20.36
CA ILE A 123 -2.45 16.57 -20.86
C ILE A 123 -3.53 16.25 -19.81
N PHE A 124 -3.14 16.05 -18.55
CA PHE A 124 -4.02 15.51 -17.52
C PHE A 124 -4.53 16.56 -16.52
N GLY A 125 -3.90 17.75 -16.44
CA GLY A 125 -4.33 18.83 -15.57
C GLY A 125 -5.82 19.21 -15.72
N PRO A 126 -6.36 19.34 -16.95
CA PRO A 126 -7.79 19.59 -17.16
C PRO A 126 -8.72 18.50 -16.62
N ALA A 127 -8.23 17.28 -16.42
CA ALA A 127 -8.97 16.16 -15.85
C ALA A 127 -8.80 16.05 -14.31
N GLY A 128 -8.26 17.08 -13.65
CA GLY A 128 -8.11 17.13 -12.19
C GLY A 128 -6.85 16.43 -11.66
N PHE A 129 -5.91 16.06 -12.53
CA PHE A 129 -4.64 15.47 -12.10
C PHE A 129 -3.69 16.58 -11.65
N ALA A 130 -3.47 16.67 -10.34
CA ALA A 130 -2.59 17.64 -9.72
C ALA A 130 -1.84 17.00 -8.54
N GLU A 131 -0.75 17.62 -8.10
CA GLU A 131 -0.04 17.19 -6.89
C GLU A 131 -0.98 17.18 -5.68
N GLY A 132 -0.91 16.13 -4.87
CA GLY A 132 -1.80 15.85 -3.75
C GLY A 132 -3.15 15.22 -4.13
N ALA A 133 -3.57 15.25 -5.40
CA ALA A 133 -4.83 14.66 -5.83
C ALA A 133 -4.80 13.12 -5.75
N SER A 134 -5.94 12.52 -5.43
CA SER A 134 -6.12 11.07 -5.54
C SER A 134 -6.23 10.70 -7.02
N LEU A 135 -5.24 9.97 -7.53
CA LEU A 135 -5.26 9.43 -8.89
C LEU A 135 -6.49 8.54 -9.12
N LEU A 136 -6.92 7.78 -8.10
CA LEU A 136 -8.09 6.92 -8.21
C LEU A 136 -9.38 7.73 -8.37
N ALA A 137 -9.53 8.84 -7.63
CA ALA A 137 -10.69 9.72 -7.77
C ALA A 137 -10.70 10.39 -9.16
N ALA A 138 -9.55 10.95 -9.57
CA ALA A 138 -9.42 11.57 -10.87
C ALA A 138 -9.72 10.60 -12.02
N LEU A 139 -9.31 9.33 -11.91
CA LEU A 139 -9.64 8.29 -12.88
C LEU A 139 -11.11 7.87 -12.88
N ALA A 140 -11.76 7.85 -11.70
CA ALA A 140 -13.18 7.54 -11.58
C ALA A 140 -14.06 8.63 -12.22
N ASP A 141 -13.64 9.89 -12.11
CA ASP A 141 -14.37 11.05 -12.62
C ASP A 141 -14.10 11.35 -14.11
N LEU A 142 -13.22 10.58 -14.77
CA LEU A 142 -12.96 10.76 -16.20
C LEU A 142 -14.23 10.51 -17.04
N PRO A 143 -14.56 11.41 -17.99
CA PRO A 143 -15.68 11.20 -18.91
C PRO A 143 -15.53 9.86 -19.66
N GLY A 144 -16.53 8.98 -19.54
CA GLY A 144 -16.52 7.64 -20.17
C GLY A 144 -16.03 6.50 -19.26
N SER A 145 -15.64 6.77 -18.00
CA SER A 145 -15.29 5.75 -17.00
C SER A 145 -16.47 4.86 -16.58
N ALA A 146 -17.71 5.32 -16.73
CA ALA A 146 -18.91 4.68 -16.19
C ALA A 146 -20.10 4.51 -17.17
N GLY A 147 -19.90 4.72 -18.49
CA GLY A 147 -21.00 4.70 -19.48
C GLY A 147 -20.98 3.50 -20.45
N PRO A 148 -22.14 2.95 -20.86
CA PRO A 148 -22.24 1.83 -21.81
C PRO A 148 -21.84 2.18 -23.25
N ASP A 149 -21.68 3.46 -23.61
CA ASP A 149 -21.27 3.92 -24.94
C ASP A 149 -19.85 4.51 -24.94
N SER A 150 -18.89 3.72 -24.46
CA SER A 150 -17.45 4.03 -24.48
C SER A 150 -16.83 3.74 -25.86
N ARG A 151 -17.18 4.54 -26.88
CA ARG A 151 -16.61 4.37 -28.23
C ARG A 151 -15.27 5.08 -28.48
N THR A 152 -14.75 5.83 -27.51
CA THR A 152 -13.47 6.57 -27.66
C THR A 152 -12.39 6.18 -26.65
N TRP A 153 -12.68 5.32 -25.68
CA TRP A 153 -11.64 4.78 -24.80
C TRP A 153 -11.08 3.48 -25.40
N PRO A 154 -9.77 3.38 -25.72
CA PRO A 154 -9.20 2.14 -26.24
C PRO A 154 -9.42 1.02 -25.22
N ARG A 155 -10.27 0.08 -25.61
CA ARG A 155 -10.92 -0.94 -24.77
C ARG A 155 -9.97 -1.94 -24.09
N GLN A 156 -8.64 -1.77 -24.14
CA GLN A 156 -7.72 -2.88 -23.83
C GLN A 156 -6.45 -2.56 -23.02
N VAL A 157 -6.09 -1.31 -22.69
CA VAL A 157 -4.77 -1.08 -22.04
C VAL A 157 -4.81 -0.20 -20.78
N GLY A 158 -5.54 0.92 -20.77
CA GLY A 158 -5.50 1.89 -19.65
C GLY A 158 -6.12 1.42 -18.33
N PRO A 159 -7.41 1.00 -18.29
CA PRO A 159 -8.10 0.67 -17.04
C PRO A 159 -7.66 -0.69 -16.52
N HIS A 160 -7.41 -1.65 -17.42
CA HIS A 160 -7.02 -3.00 -17.02
C HIS A 160 -5.65 -3.01 -16.34
N HIS A 161 -4.63 -2.34 -16.92
CA HIS A 161 -3.32 -2.30 -16.31
C HIS A 161 -3.33 -1.53 -14.97
N THR A 162 -4.06 -0.42 -14.91
CA THR A 162 -4.22 0.37 -13.68
C THR A 162 -4.91 -0.43 -12.58
N LEU A 163 -6.01 -1.13 -12.91
CA LEU A 163 -6.72 -2.02 -11.98
C LEU A 163 -5.87 -3.23 -11.57
N MET A 164 -5.07 -3.80 -12.48
CA MET A 164 -4.16 -4.90 -12.15
C MET A 164 -3.02 -4.45 -11.24
N ARG A 165 -2.44 -3.27 -11.48
CA ARG A 165 -1.45 -2.68 -10.57
C ARG A 165 -2.06 -2.36 -9.21
N LEU A 166 -3.23 -1.73 -9.17
CA LEU A 166 -3.93 -1.46 -7.92
C LEU A 166 -4.21 -2.76 -7.15
N ARG A 167 -4.71 -3.80 -7.82
CA ARG A 167 -4.93 -5.12 -7.21
C ARG A 167 -3.63 -5.75 -6.69
N ALA A 168 -2.54 -5.67 -7.46
CA ALA A 168 -1.25 -6.22 -7.07
C ALA A 168 -0.61 -5.45 -5.90
N GLU A 169 -0.69 -4.12 -5.93
CA GLU A 169 -0.17 -3.23 -4.87
C GLU A 169 -1.02 -3.35 -3.60
N SER A 170 -2.35 -3.40 -3.73
CA SER A 170 -3.28 -3.66 -2.62
C SER A 170 -3.03 -5.04 -2.00
N ALA A 171 -2.88 -6.10 -2.81
CA ALA A 171 -2.55 -7.44 -2.30
C ALA A 171 -1.19 -7.50 -1.58
N ARG A 172 -0.20 -6.71 -2.02
CA ARG A 172 1.10 -6.59 -1.34
C ARG A 172 1.02 -5.76 -0.05
N ALA A 173 0.14 -4.76 -0.02
CA ALA A 173 -0.05 -3.85 1.09
C ALA A 173 -1.10 -4.31 2.12
N GLY A 174 -1.83 -5.40 1.86
CA GLY A 174 -2.85 -5.95 2.79
C GLY A 174 -4.29 -5.52 2.51
N GLY A 175 -4.53 -4.82 1.41
CA GLY A 175 -5.78 -4.09 1.17
C GLY A 175 -5.55 -2.57 1.17
N LEU A 176 -6.47 -1.82 0.56
CA LEU A 176 -6.72 -0.42 0.95
C LEU A 176 -7.84 -0.42 1.99
#